data_AF-A0A960E0X8-F1
#
_entry.id   AF-A0A960E0X8-F1
#
_cell.length_a   1.000
_cell.length_b   1.000
_cell.length_c   1.000
_cell.angle_alpha   90.00
_cell.angle_beta   90.00
_cell.angle_gamma   90.00
#
_symmetry.space_group_name_H-M   'P 1'
#
loop_
_entity.id
_entity.type
_entity.pdbx_description
1 polymer ?
#
loop_
_entity_poly.entity_id
_entity_poly.type
_entity_poly.pdbx_seq_one_letter_code
_entity_poly.pdbx_strand_id
1 'polypeptide(L)'
;MSLHPPRRATARLATVALAGALALLCSSCLYFPAFRQLQKGSPGAVPWWCAANESGAALTPAECDAFSIQIDVIAESAAATPTVADAEAAGATYLGSVDGAGALYQRAGADTSTFDVDGPQVLLYTGTGDDDRLAGVAHHLVGPDEPAGYPGDRDHWIGLPGLPTNEGASTASLGITDWFLPMWIVRGYEEQTDVFADTHPCLEPGVTLGATTDACFVASHPEPLEVVVTNDDGIAAPGIDAVVNELLTVPGLDVEVVAPATNQSGKGDTQTPGGATGQAAQTASGVAAHAVNGTPADSVIYALNQLQLTPGLVVSGTNYGANMGPVIPLSGTVGAARTAARLGFPAVAVSTGFGPTLETTDFQTSAEAAAQWVEEFRLGLVGPPGTEVANINVPSCAAGSSVRGTLDTAVATALNGRNYNGQDCTSTVTTIADDIDAMNHGYISRTDAKRS
;
A
#
# COMPACT_ATOMS: atom_id res chain seq x y z
N MET A 1 -63.92 1.95 -6.72
CA MET A 1 -63.96 3.43 -6.57
C MET A 1 -62.71 3.79 -5.79
N SER A 2 -61.62 4.16 -6.48
CA SER A 2 -61.23 5.57 -6.71
C SER A 2 -60.79 6.21 -5.38
N LEU A 3 -59.58 6.75 -5.13
CA LEU A 3 -58.44 7.18 -5.94
C LEU A 3 -57.21 7.39 -4.99
N HIS A 4 -56.01 7.24 -5.55
CA HIS A 4 -54.66 7.61 -5.08
C HIS A 4 -54.46 9.17 -5.04
N PRO A 5 -53.25 9.75 -4.82
CA PRO A 5 -52.36 9.96 -3.64
C PRO A 5 -51.98 11.50 -3.58
N PRO A 6 -50.73 12.05 -3.43
CA PRO A 6 -49.46 11.71 -2.74
C PRO A 6 -48.82 12.90 -1.94
N ARG A 7 -47.65 12.69 -1.31
CA ARG A 7 -46.45 13.59 -1.26
C ARG A 7 -45.32 12.85 -0.52
N ARG A 8 -44.41 12.12 -1.19
CA ARG A 8 -43.09 12.55 -1.73
C ARG A 8 -42.27 13.45 -0.80
N ALA A 9 -41.27 12.88 -0.13
CA ALA A 9 -39.97 13.51 0.18
C ALA A 9 -38.93 12.51 0.74
N THR A 10 -38.61 11.42 0.03
CA THR A 10 -37.51 10.52 0.42
C THR A 10 -36.89 9.89 -0.83
N ALA A 11 -36.01 10.65 -1.51
CA ALA A 11 -35.20 10.08 -2.60
C ALA A 11 -33.94 10.90 -2.94
N ARG A 12 -33.46 11.80 -2.06
CA ARG A 12 -32.26 12.61 -2.35
C ARG A 12 -31.12 12.51 -1.35
N LEU A 13 -31.34 12.10 -0.10
CA LEU A 13 -30.23 11.88 0.85
C LEU A 13 -29.50 10.55 0.64
N ALA A 14 -30.19 9.51 0.17
CA ALA A 14 -29.57 8.19 -0.05
C ALA A 14 -28.56 8.17 -1.21
N THR A 15 -28.62 9.14 -2.13
CA THR A 15 -27.75 9.16 -3.32
C THR A 15 -26.45 9.92 -3.10
N VAL A 16 -26.39 10.85 -2.14
CA VAL A 16 -25.17 11.60 -1.80
C VAL A 16 -24.30 10.83 -0.83
N ALA A 17 -24.88 10.17 0.18
CA ALA A 17 -24.16 9.24 1.06
C ALA A 17 -23.59 8.03 0.29
N LEU A 18 -24.36 7.50 -0.67
CA LEU A 18 -23.89 6.43 -1.55
C LEU A 18 -22.83 6.92 -2.54
N ALA A 19 -22.84 8.20 -2.95
CA ALA A 19 -21.81 8.78 -3.81
C ALA A 19 -20.54 9.18 -3.05
N GLY A 20 -20.63 9.52 -1.75
CA GLY A 20 -19.48 9.70 -0.87
C GLY A 20 -18.84 8.37 -0.50
N ALA A 21 -19.66 7.35 -0.21
CA ALA A 21 -19.22 5.97 -0.04
C ALA A 21 -18.70 5.40 -1.36
N LEU A 22 -19.30 5.68 -2.53
CA LEU A 22 -18.70 5.33 -3.83
C LEU A 22 -17.49 6.19 -4.16
N ALA A 23 -17.36 7.43 -3.72
CA ALA A 23 -16.15 8.22 -3.95
C ALA A 23 -14.99 7.66 -3.11
N LEU A 24 -15.26 7.19 -1.88
CA LEU A 24 -14.32 6.46 -1.02
C LEU A 24 -14.06 5.02 -1.51
N LEU A 25 -15.09 4.35 -2.05
CA LEU A 25 -15.03 3.01 -2.68
C LEU A 25 -14.67 3.06 -4.17
N CYS A 26 -14.45 4.23 -4.77
CA CYS A 26 -13.89 4.43 -6.11
C CYS A 26 -12.54 5.17 -6.04
N SER A 27 -12.20 5.77 -4.89
CA SER A 27 -10.81 5.96 -4.44
C SER A 27 -10.24 4.70 -3.77
N SER A 28 -10.93 3.56 -3.89
CA SER A 28 -10.60 2.21 -3.39
C SER A 28 -9.32 1.58 -3.97
N CYS A 29 -8.41 2.40 -4.46
CA CYS A 29 -7.01 2.02 -4.59
C CYS A 29 -6.20 2.37 -3.33
N LEU A 30 -6.81 3.09 -2.38
CA LEU A 30 -6.43 3.08 -0.98
C LEU A 30 -6.77 1.71 -0.43
N TYR A 31 -5.76 0.88 -0.13
CA TYR A 31 -5.65 0.10 1.11
C TYR A 31 -4.32 -0.71 1.18
N PHE A 32 -3.41 -0.21 2.03
CA PHE A 32 -2.50 -0.92 2.94
C PHE A 32 -1.44 -1.91 2.40
N PRO A 33 -0.16 -1.47 2.32
CA PRO A 33 1.01 -2.35 2.31
C PRO A 33 1.09 -3.29 3.54
N ALA A 34 0.43 -2.93 4.65
CA ALA A 34 0.36 -3.74 5.86
C ALA A 34 -0.54 -4.99 5.71
N PHE A 35 -1.44 -5.01 4.73
CA PHE A 35 -2.58 -5.94 4.75
C PHE A 35 -2.21 -7.41 4.49
N ARG A 36 -0.99 -7.76 4.04
CA ARG A 36 -0.53 -9.17 4.00
C ARG A 36 0.99 -9.39 4.08
N GLN A 37 1.61 -9.09 5.22
CA GLN A 37 2.64 -10.05 5.70
C GLN A 37 1.99 -11.34 6.22
N LEU A 38 0.66 -11.35 6.36
CA LEU A 38 -0.22 -12.34 6.95
C LEU A 38 -0.20 -13.78 6.43
N GLN A 39 0.69 -14.20 5.52
CA GLN A 39 0.68 -15.63 5.15
C GLN A 39 1.98 -16.40 5.11
N LYS A 40 3.17 -15.84 4.84
CA LYS A 40 4.33 -16.73 4.56
C LYS A 40 5.71 -16.07 4.71
N GLY A 41 6.03 -15.56 5.89
CA GLY A 41 7.38 -15.79 6.37
C GLY A 41 7.59 -17.31 6.56
N SER A 42 8.83 -17.81 6.48
CA SER A 42 9.17 -19.22 6.83
C SER A 42 8.39 -19.69 8.06
N PRO A 43 7.95 -20.95 8.20
CA PRO A 43 7.24 -21.40 9.39
C PRO A 43 7.95 -20.92 10.68
N GLY A 44 7.36 -19.94 11.38
CA GLY A 44 7.94 -19.29 12.56
C GLY A 44 8.53 -17.87 12.37
N ALA A 45 8.48 -17.25 11.19
CA ALA A 45 8.88 -15.86 11.00
C ALA A 45 7.75 -14.91 11.42
N VAL A 46 8.11 -13.92 12.22
CA VAL A 46 7.24 -12.99 12.91
C VAL A 46 7.23 -11.67 12.11
N PRO A 47 6.07 -11.04 11.83
CA PRO A 47 6.01 -9.75 11.14
C PRO A 47 6.92 -8.70 11.81
N TRP A 48 7.44 -7.71 11.07
CA TRP A 48 8.38 -6.74 11.64
C TRP A 48 7.74 -5.88 12.75
N TRP A 49 6.44 -5.60 12.67
CA TRP A 49 5.66 -4.97 13.76
C TRP A 49 5.37 -5.89 14.95
N CYS A 50 5.75 -7.16 14.85
CA CYS A 50 5.59 -8.22 15.85
C CYS A 50 6.98 -8.69 16.37
N ALA A 51 8.08 -8.12 15.83
CA ALA A 51 9.42 -8.30 16.36
C ALA A 51 9.55 -7.58 17.71
N ALA A 52 10.30 -8.19 18.64
CA ALA A 52 10.47 -7.64 19.98
C ALA A 52 11.09 -6.24 19.95
N ASN A 53 10.50 -5.32 20.69
CA ASN A 53 11.05 -3.99 20.91
C ASN A 53 12.37 -4.03 21.70
N GLU A 54 13.00 -2.87 21.92
CA GLU A 54 14.25 -2.74 22.71
C GLU A 54 14.16 -3.35 24.14
N SER A 55 12.95 -3.62 24.64
CA SER A 55 12.70 -4.28 25.95
C SER A 55 12.64 -5.82 25.89
N GLY A 56 12.65 -6.43 24.70
CA GLY A 56 12.82 -7.88 24.49
C GLY A 56 11.55 -8.72 24.61
N ALA A 57 10.36 -8.12 24.65
CA ALA A 57 9.09 -8.85 24.64
C ALA A 57 8.56 -9.01 23.20
N ALA A 58 8.53 -10.24 22.69
CA ALA A 58 7.89 -10.56 21.42
C ALA A 58 6.37 -10.73 21.61
N LEU A 59 5.56 -10.13 20.73
CA LEU A 59 4.12 -10.37 20.68
C LEU A 59 3.84 -11.83 20.25
N THR A 60 2.79 -12.44 20.80
CA THR A 60 2.33 -13.77 20.39
C THR A 60 1.63 -13.70 19.03
N PRO A 61 1.57 -14.80 18.25
CA PRO A 61 0.85 -14.83 16.97
C PRO A 61 -0.61 -14.34 17.05
N ALA A 62 -1.30 -14.60 18.17
CA ALA A 62 -2.67 -14.13 18.38
C ALA A 62 -2.74 -12.61 18.63
N GLU A 63 -1.75 -12.03 19.32
CA GLU A 63 -1.62 -10.58 19.51
C GLU A 63 -1.25 -9.88 18.18
N CYS A 64 -0.56 -10.58 17.28
CA CYS A 64 -0.18 -10.05 15.97
C CYS A 64 -1.30 -10.17 14.92
N ASP A 65 -2.15 -11.19 15.02
CA ASP A 65 -3.40 -11.28 14.25
C ASP A 65 -4.38 -10.16 14.68
N ALA A 66 -4.47 -9.90 15.99
CA ALA A 66 -5.29 -8.81 16.55
C ALA A 66 -4.85 -7.42 16.04
N PHE A 67 -3.55 -7.17 15.88
CA PHE A 67 -3.05 -5.91 15.31
C PHE A 67 -3.51 -5.66 13.86
N SER A 68 -3.75 -6.71 13.08
CA SER A 68 -4.28 -6.59 11.71
C SER A 68 -5.78 -6.22 11.67
N ILE A 69 -6.52 -6.56 12.74
CA ILE A 69 -7.96 -6.24 12.86
C ILE A 69 -8.18 -4.72 13.03
N GLN A 70 -7.20 -4.01 13.58
CA GLN A 70 -7.37 -2.58 13.86
C GLN A 70 -7.62 -1.74 12.60
N ILE A 71 -7.02 -2.12 11.46
CA ILE A 71 -7.29 -1.44 10.18
C ILE A 71 -8.72 -1.71 9.69
N ASP A 72 -9.24 -2.92 9.87
CA ASP A 72 -10.62 -3.27 9.51
C ASP A 72 -11.61 -2.53 10.40
N VAL A 73 -11.31 -2.46 11.69
CA VAL A 73 -12.10 -1.72 12.67
C VAL A 73 -12.07 -0.23 12.35
N ILE A 74 -10.91 0.32 12.01
CA ILE A 74 -10.73 1.69 11.55
C ILE A 74 -11.54 1.95 10.27
N ALA A 75 -11.47 1.05 9.29
CA ALA A 75 -12.19 1.14 8.02
C ALA A 75 -13.71 1.14 8.24
N GLU A 76 -14.19 0.20 9.03
CA GLU A 76 -15.59 0.03 9.37
C GLU A 76 -16.11 1.26 10.11
N SER A 77 -15.29 1.81 10.99
CA SER A 77 -15.60 3.03 11.74
C SER A 77 -15.64 4.27 10.84
N ALA A 78 -14.69 4.41 9.92
CA ALA A 78 -14.70 5.47 8.91
C ALA A 78 -15.91 5.37 7.99
N ALA A 79 -16.34 4.15 7.64
CA ALA A 79 -17.52 3.93 6.82
C ALA A 79 -18.83 4.22 7.58
N ALA A 80 -18.88 3.89 8.87
CA ALA A 80 -20.07 4.07 9.71
C ALA A 80 -20.28 5.53 10.13
N THR A 81 -19.22 6.26 10.46
CA THR A 81 -19.27 7.62 11.00
C THR A 81 -18.23 8.54 10.34
N PRO A 82 -18.36 8.84 9.03
CA PRO A 82 -17.35 9.61 8.31
C PRO A 82 -17.24 11.08 8.73
N THR A 83 -18.30 11.63 9.35
CA THR A 83 -18.34 13.01 9.85
C THR A 83 -18.70 13.09 11.34
N VAL A 84 -18.42 14.22 11.98
CA VAL A 84 -18.87 14.50 13.36
C VAL A 84 -20.39 14.34 13.49
N ALA A 85 -21.16 14.85 12.53
CA ALA A 85 -22.61 14.74 12.54
C ALA A 85 -23.08 13.27 12.53
N ASP A 86 -22.42 12.41 11.77
CA ASP A 86 -22.73 10.97 11.75
C ASP A 86 -22.40 10.30 13.09
N ALA A 87 -21.27 10.69 13.71
CA ALA A 87 -20.85 10.19 15.02
C ALA A 87 -21.86 10.54 16.12
N GLU A 88 -22.24 11.81 16.19
CA GLU A 88 -23.22 12.30 17.17
C GLU A 88 -24.59 11.66 16.93
N ALA A 89 -25.00 11.46 15.67
CA ALA A 89 -26.22 10.73 15.33
C ALA A 89 -26.17 9.25 15.77
N ALA A 90 -24.98 8.63 15.77
CA ALA A 90 -24.73 7.31 16.32
C ALA A 90 -24.60 7.29 17.86
N GLY A 91 -24.71 8.45 18.53
CA GLY A 91 -24.67 8.59 19.98
C GLY A 91 -23.27 8.80 20.55
N ALA A 92 -22.27 9.11 19.71
CA ALA A 92 -20.95 9.48 20.19
C ALA A 92 -21.01 10.80 20.98
N THR A 93 -20.17 10.93 22.01
CA THR A 93 -20.13 12.09 22.89
C THR A 93 -18.78 12.78 22.80
N TYR A 94 -18.78 14.10 22.58
CA TYR A 94 -17.56 14.89 22.58
C TYR A 94 -16.89 14.90 23.95
N LEU A 95 -15.61 14.53 24.00
CA LEU A 95 -14.80 14.50 25.22
C LEU A 95 -13.93 15.75 25.40
N GLY A 96 -13.53 16.37 24.29
CA GLY A 96 -12.53 17.44 24.28
C GLY A 96 -11.67 17.38 23.02
N SER A 97 -10.72 18.29 22.91
CA SER A 97 -9.69 18.27 21.88
C SER A 97 -8.32 18.23 22.54
N VAL A 98 -7.40 17.50 21.94
CA VAL A 98 -6.02 17.36 22.41
C VAL A 98 -5.10 17.78 21.27
N ASP A 99 -4.19 18.71 21.56
CA ASP A 99 -3.18 19.14 20.60
C ASP A 99 -2.40 17.92 20.11
N GLY A 100 -2.32 17.75 18.79
CA GLY A 100 -1.69 16.59 18.15
C GLY A 100 -2.61 15.38 17.92
N ALA A 101 -3.64 15.18 18.74
CA ALA A 101 -4.58 14.05 18.61
C ALA A 101 -5.97 14.42 18.04
N GLY A 102 -6.31 15.71 18.00
CA GLY A 102 -7.53 16.22 17.35
C GLY A 102 -8.73 16.29 18.29
N ALA A 103 -9.95 16.31 17.72
CA ALA A 103 -11.19 16.31 18.49
C ALA A 103 -11.64 14.87 18.80
N LEU A 104 -11.87 14.59 20.08
CA LEU A 104 -12.14 13.25 20.61
C LEU A 104 -13.63 13.06 20.83
N TYR A 105 -14.19 12.02 20.20
CA TYR A 105 -15.57 11.62 20.37
C TYR A 105 -15.64 10.19 20.87
N GLN A 106 -16.12 9.98 22.10
CA GLN A 106 -16.32 8.65 22.66
C GLN A 106 -17.53 7.98 22.02
N ARG A 107 -17.37 6.73 21.58
CA ARG A 107 -18.49 5.93 21.06
C ARG A 107 -19.51 5.64 22.14
N ALA A 108 -20.78 5.55 21.73
CA ALA A 108 -21.86 5.14 22.61
C ALA A 108 -21.58 3.76 23.22
N GLY A 109 -21.59 3.67 24.56
CA GLY A 109 -21.42 2.40 25.27
C GLY A 109 -20.00 1.84 25.32
N ALA A 110 -18.99 2.63 24.95
CA ALA A 110 -17.59 2.22 25.02
C ALA A 110 -17.16 1.86 26.46
N ASP A 111 -16.52 0.71 26.64
CA ASP A 111 -15.86 0.31 27.90
C ASP A 111 -14.41 0.85 27.90
N THR A 112 -14.11 1.72 28.86
CA THR A 112 -12.78 2.33 29.04
C THR A 112 -11.97 1.67 30.16
N SER A 113 -12.44 0.54 30.70
CA SER A 113 -11.77 -0.20 31.77
C SER A 113 -10.88 -1.33 31.28
N THR A 114 -11.07 -1.79 30.05
CA THR A 114 -10.32 -2.91 29.47
C THR A 114 -9.89 -2.60 28.03
N PHE A 115 -8.65 -2.97 27.69
CA PHE A 115 -8.16 -2.85 26.33
C PHE A 115 -8.86 -3.90 25.45
N ASP A 116 -9.59 -3.44 24.44
CA ASP A 116 -10.17 -4.24 23.38
C ASP A 116 -9.67 -3.72 22.04
N VAL A 117 -8.79 -4.51 21.42
CA VAL A 117 -8.16 -4.22 20.13
C VAL A 117 -9.19 -4.07 19.00
N ASP A 118 -10.35 -4.73 19.11
CA ASP A 118 -11.40 -4.72 18.09
C ASP A 118 -12.38 -3.55 18.29
N GLY A 119 -12.27 -2.83 19.42
CA GLY A 119 -13.26 -1.87 19.89
C GLY A 119 -12.65 -0.56 20.37
N PRO A 120 -12.03 0.26 19.50
CA PRO A 120 -11.52 1.57 19.88
C PRO A 120 -12.65 2.44 20.42
N GLN A 121 -12.45 2.94 21.64
CA GLN A 121 -13.45 3.68 22.38
C GLN A 121 -13.69 5.07 21.79
N VAL A 122 -12.71 5.64 21.10
CA VAL A 122 -12.71 7.03 20.65
C VAL A 122 -12.54 7.14 19.15
N LEU A 123 -13.29 8.07 18.56
CA LEU A 123 -13.18 8.55 17.20
C LEU A 123 -12.42 9.89 17.21
N LEU A 124 -11.45 10.04 16.31
CA LEU A 124 -10.62 11.25 16.19
C LEU A 124 -11.03 12.02 14.94
N TYR A 125 -11.55 13.24 15.12
CA TYR A 125 -12.00 14.13 14.06
C TYR A 125 -11.07 15.32 13.90
N THR A 126 -11.06 15.91 12.69
CA THR A 126 -10.29 17.13 12.37
C THR A 126 -10.72 18.35 13.16
N GLY A 127 -11.92 18.33 13.75
CA GLY A 127 -12.50 19.42 14.50
C GLY A 127 -13.85 19.02 15.09
N THR A 128 -14.63 20.01 15.50
CA THR A 128 -15.92 19.82 16.17
C THR A 128 -17.13 20.28 15.33
N GLY A 129 -16.92 20.70 14.09
CA GLY A 129 -17.99 21.09 13.18
C GLY A 129 -18.66 19.87 12.54
N ASP A 130 -19.95 19.97 12.22
CA ASP A 130 -20.76 18.87 11.68
C ASP A 130 -20.11 18.12 10.50
N ASP A 131 -19.41 18.85 9.62
CA ASP A 131 -18.76 18.32 8.40
C ASP A 131 -17.28 17.91 8.62
N ASP A 132 -16.73 18.08 9.83
CA ASP A 132 -15.37 17.65 10.14
C ASP A 132 -15.24 16.13 10.00
N ARG A 133 -14.10 15.69 9.44
CA ARG A 133 -13.93 14.32 8.95
C ARG A 133 -13.21 13.43 9.94
N LEU A 134 -13.56 12.14 9.94
CA LEU A 134 -12.82 11.15 10.70
C LEU A 134 -11.40 11.04 10.13
N ALA A 135 -10.41 11.15 11.01
CA ALA A 135 -8.99 11.08 10.68
C ALA A 135 -8.27 9.92 11.38
N GLY A 136 -8.86 9.41 12.46
CA GLY A 136 -8.29 8.37 13.30
C GLY A 136 -9.31 7.75 14.24
N VAL A 137 -8.88 6.73 14.97
CA VAL A 137 -9.56 6.21 16.15
C VAL A 137 -8.53 6.16 17.29
N ALA A 138 -8.98 5.99 18.52
CA ALA A 138 -8.07 5.74 19.62
C ALA A 138 -8.65 4.71 20.58
N HIS A 139 -7.77 3.91 21.17
CA HIS A 139 -8.10 3.23 22.41
C HIS A 139 -7.93 4.21 23.56
N HIS A 140 -8.96 4.29 24.41
CA HIS A 140 -8.99 5.17 25.57
C HIS A 140 -9.25 4.33 26.82
N LEU A 141 -8.27 4.31 27.72
CA LEU A 141 -8.33 3.55 28.96
C LEU A 141 -8.13 4.46 30.16
N VAL A 142 -8.94 4.25 31.19
CA VAL A 142 -8.95 5.04 32.41
C VAL A 142 -8.31 4.23 33.53
N GLY A 143 -7.17 4.67 34.06
CA GLY A 143 -6.45 3.94 35.09
C GLY A 143 -5.20 4.65 35.62
N PRO A 144 -4.74 4.30 36.84
CA PRO A 144 -3.56 4.93 37.43
C PRO A 144 -2.24 4.49 36.76
N ASP A 145 -2.22 3.29 36.19
CA ASP A 145 -1.03 2.66 35.59
C ASP A 145 -1.15 2.65 34.07
N GLU A 146 0.00 2.71 33.38
CA GLU A 146 0.06 2.51 31.93
C GLU A 146 -0.55 1.14 31.56
N PRO A 147 -1.49 1.09 30.61
CA PRO A 147 -2.16 -0.15 30.28
C PRO A 147 -1.17 -1.22 29.80
N ALA A 148 -1.26 -2.41 30.41
CA ALA A 148 -0.54 -3.56 29.89
C ALA A 148 -1.18 -3.99 28.56
N GLY A 149 -0.33 -4.37 27.62
CA GLY A 149 -0.72 -4.54 26.23
C GLY A 149 0.00 -3.51 25.39
N TYR A 150 -0.56 -3.20 24.22
CA TYR A 150 0.16 -2.59 23.11
C TYR A 150 0.98 -1.35 23.53
N PRO A 151 2.30 -1.24 23.24
CA PRO A 151 2.63 -0.99 21.84
C PRO A 151 4.02 -1.44 21.33
N GLY A 152 4.05 -1.78 20.03
CA GLY A 152 5.28 -2.10 19.30
C GLY A 152 6.23 -0.91 19.16
N ASP A 153 7.24 -1.01 18.30
CA ASP A 153 8.33 -0.02 18.23
C ASP A 153 7.91 1.42 17.89
N ARG A 154 6.71 1.61 17.32
CA ARG A 154 6.29 2.90 16.74
C ARG A 154 5.01 3.50 17.30
N ASP A 155 4.29 2.76 18.14
CA ASP A 155 3.13 3.28 18.86
C ASP A 155 3.49 3.42 20.33
N HIS A 156 2.81 4.31 21.06
CA HIS A 156 2.97 4.38 22.51
C HIS A 156 1.70 4.88 23.18
N TRP A 157 1.44 4.37 24.40
CA TRP A 157 0.42 4.93 25.24
C TRP A 157 0.79 6.37 25.62
N ILE A 158 -0.10 7.29 25.30
CA ILE A 158 0.00 8.70 25.67
C ILE A 158 -0.79 8.90 26.96
N GLY A 159 -0.08 9.20 28.05
CA GLY A 159 -0.69 9.56 29.32
C GLY A 159 -1.12 11.02 29.32
N LEU A 160 -2.42 11.30 29.45
CA LEU A 160 -2.96 12.65 29.50
C LEU A 160 -3.53 12.98 30.89
N PRO A 161 -3.18 14.14 31.46
CA PRO A 161 -3.76 14.59 32.72
C PRO A 161 -5.17 15.15 32.48
N GLY A 162 -6.17 14.27 32.44
CA GLY A 162 -7.52 14.63 32.86
C GLY A 162 -8.55 14.98 31.79
N LEU A 163 -9.39 14.04 31.36
CA LEU A 163 -10.65 14.33 30.65
C LEU A 163 -11.85 14.50 31.60
N PRO A 164 -12.93 15.19 31.16
CA PRO A 164 -14.16 15.30 31.93
C PRO A 164 -14.81 13.93 32.13
N THR A 165 -15.22 13.60 33.34
CA THR A 165 -16.04 12.43 33.63
C THR A 165 -17.52 12.76 33.44
N ASN A 166 -18.35 11.72 33.30
CA ASN A 166 -19.81 11.83 33.25
C ASN A 166 -20.43 12.51 34.49
N GLU A 167 -19.66 12.71 35.56
CA GLU A 167 -20.08 13.39 36.80
C GLU A 167 -19.58 14.85 36.91
N GLY A 168 -18.94 15.38 35.87
CA GLY A 168 -18.46 16.77 35.82
C GLY A 168 -17.16 17.06 36.59
N ALA A 169 -16.52 16.04 37.16
CA ALA A 169 -15.14 16.10 37.67
C ALA A 169 -14.15 15.72 36.56
N SER A 170 -12.87 16.11 36.64
CA SER A 170 -11.85 15.54 35.74
C SER A 170 -11.21 14.30 36.38
N THR A 171 -10.83 13.31 35.58
CA THR A 171 -10.04 12.14 36.06
C THR A 171 -8.76 12.58 36.79
N ALA A 172 -8.11 13.65 36.33
CA ALA A 172 -6.97 14.28 37.01
C ALA A 172 -7.30 14.71 38.45
N SER A 173 -8.50 15.26 38.71
CA SER A 173 -8.92 15.66 40.06
C SER A 173 -9.17 14.47 41.00
N LEU A 174 -9.33 13.28 40.43
CA LEU A 174 -9.52 12.02 41.14
C LEU A 174 -8.23 11.21 41.26
N GLY A 175 -7.09 11.73 40.77
CA GLY A 175 -5.82 11.01 40.76
C GLY A 175 -5.77 9.85 39.76
N ILE A 176 -6.60 9.91 38.72
CA ILE A 176 -6.71 8.90 37.66
C ILE A 176 -6.11 9.48 36.37
N THR A 177 -5.33 8.67 35.65
CA THR A 177 -4.73 9.05 34.36
C THR A 177 -5.59 8.51 33.22
N ASP A 178 -5.73 9.29 32.15
CA ASP A 178 -6.29 8.80 30.90
C ASP A 178 -5.15 8.37 29.98
N TRP A 179 -5.26 7.17 29.42
CA TRP A 179 -4.30 6.62 28.49
C TRP A 179 -4.90 6.49 27.11
N PHE A 180 -4.18 7.02 26.13
CA PHE A 180 -4.60 7.03 24.74
C PHE A 180 -3.59 6.31 23.86
N LEU A 181 -4.10 5.45 22.99
CA LEU A 181 -3.34 4.87 21.89
C LEU A 181 -4.02 5.31 20.59
N PRO A 182 -3.59 6.43 19.98
CA PRO A 182 -4.18 6.93 18.75
C PRO A 182 -3.74 6.05 17.57
N MET A 183 -4.64 5.92 16.59
CA MET A 183 -4.41 5.19 15.36
C MET A 183 -4.96 6.00 14.18
N TRP A 184 -4.10 6.26 13.21
CA TRP A 184 -4.39 7.17 12.11
C TRP A 184 -4.83 6.43 10.85
N ILE A 185 -5.86 6.95 10.18
CA ILE A 185 -6.39 6.41 8.91
C ILE A 185 -5.75 7.10 7.71
N VAL A 186 -5.28 8.33 7.92
CA VAL A 186 -4.79 9.18 6.85
C VAL A 186 -3.29 8.93 6.67
N ARG A 187 -2.91 8.61 5.45
CA ARG A 187 -1.50 8.38 5.12
C ARG A 187 -0.68 9.65 5.20
N GLY A 188 0.50 9.56 5.80
CA GLY A 188 1.33 10.69 6.22
C GLY A 188 1.18 11.06 7.69
N TYR A 189 0.27 10.41 8.42
CA TYR A 189 0.05 10.66 9.85
C TYR A 189 0.31 9.43 10.71
N GLU A 190 0.51 8.26 10.09
CA GLU A 190 0.89 7.05 10.81
C GLU A 190 2.14 7.32 11.66
N GLU A 191 2.15 6.78 12.88
CA GLU A 191 3.33 6.81 13.78
C GLU A 191 3.71 8.21 14.33
N GLN A 192 2.89 9.23 14.10
CA GLN A 192 3.09 10.59 14.63
C GLN A 192 2.06 10.90 15.72
N THR A 193 2.48 11.58 16.78
CA THR A 193 1.58 11.98 17.89
C THR A 193 1.12 13.43 17.81
N ASP A 194 1.77 14.27 17.00
CA ASP A 194 1.44 15.69 16.81
C ASP A 194 0.74 16.00 15.48
N VAL A 195 0.02 15.01 14.92
CA VAL A 195 -0.61 15.01 13.60
C VAL A 195 -1.46 16.26 13.33
N PHE A 196 -2.13 16.79 14.36
CA PHE A 196 -2.96 17.99 14.26
C PHE A 196 -2.29 19.30 14.70
N ALA A 197 -0.99 19.32 14.90
CA ALA A 197 -0.28 20.57 15.08
C ALA A 197 -0.41 21.43 13.81
N ASP A 198 -0.67 22.72 13.97
CA ASP A 198 -0.72 23.69 12.85
C ASP A 198 0.60 23.74 12.04
N THR A 199 1.68 23.17 12.59
CA THR A 199 3.00 23.04 11.96
C THR A 199 3.20 21.74 11.18
N HIS A 200 2.24 20.82 11.19
CA HIS A 200 2.39 19.53 10.53
C HIS A 200 2.31 19.69 8.99
N PRO A 201 3.29 19.21 8.21
CA PRO A 201 3.44 19.50 6.77
C PRO A 201 2.27 19.01 5.90
N CYS A 202 1.51 18.03 6.38
CA CYS A 202 0.32 17.51 5.70
C CYS A 202 -0.97 18.32 5.98
N LEU A 203 -0.95 19.27 6.93
CA LEU A 203 -2.07 20.18 7.23
C LEU A 203 -1.89 21.56 6.61
N GLU A 204 -0.86 21.74 5.77
CA GLU A 204 -0.64 23.00 5.06
C GLU A 204 -1.83 23.36 4.14
N PRO A 205 -2.13 24.66 3.96
CA PRO A 205 -3.20 25.10 3.07
C PRO A 205 -3.08 24.51 1.66
N GLY A 206 -4.08 23.72 1.26
CA GLY A 206 -4.16 23.11 -0.06
C GLY A 206 -3.93 21.60 -0.09
N VAL A 207 -3.45 20.99 1.01
CA VAL A 207 -3.44 19.54 1.17
C VAL A 207 -4.84 19.09 1.64
N THR A 208 -5.48 18.20 0.88
CA THR A 208 -6.80 17.67 1.25
C THR A 208 -6.61 16.47 2.18
N LEU A 209 -7.32 16.45 3.31
CA LEU A 209 -7.29 15.31 4.22
C LEU A 209 -7.71 14.01 3.48
N GLY A 210 -6.82 13.02 3.46
CA GLY A 210 -6.96 11.78 2.68
C GLY A 210 -6.23 11.77 1.32
N ALA A 211 -5.59 12.86 0.93
CA ALA A 211 -4.65 12.92 -0.20
C ALA A 211 -3.23 13.17 0.34
N THR A 212 -2.41 12.13 0.37
CA THR A 212 -1.00 12.25 0.75
C THR A 212 -0.22 12.83 -0.42
N THR A 213 0.43 13.96 -0.22
CA THR A 213 1.39 14.52 -1.19
C THR A 213 2.79 13.98 -0.91
N ASP A 214 3.71 14.09 -1.87
CA ASP A 214 5.11 13.67 -1.67
C ASP A 214 5.77 14.44 -0.53
N ALA A 215 5.53 15.75 -0.47
CA ALA A 215 6.05 16.61 0.60
C ALA A 215 5.53 16.19 1.97
N CYS A 216 4.22 15.87 2.07
CA CYS A 216 3.62 15.35 3.29
C CYS A 216 4.28 14.03 3.70
N PHE A 217 4.34 13.06 2.79
CA PHE A 217 4.89 11.73 3.09
C PHE A 217 6.37 11.79 3.48
N VAL A 218 7.21 12.49 2.72
CA VAL A 218 8.66 12.58 2.97
C VAL A 218 8.93 13.24 4.31
N ALA A 219 8.14 14.24 4.69
CA ALA A 219 8.32 14.90 5.97
C ALA A 219 7.84 14.05 7.16
N SER A 220 6.84 13.19 6.95
CA SER A 220 6.29 12.33 8.00
C SER A 220 6.95 10.95 8.08
N HIS A 221 7.59 10.49 7.01
CA HIS A 221 8.35 9.24 6.90
C HIS A 221 9.82 9.59 6.61
N PRO A 222 10.60 9.93 7.65
CA PRO A 222 11.99 10.37 7.48
C PRO A 222 12.89 9.24 6.97
N GLU A 223 12.49 7.98 7.19
CA GLU A 223 13.18 6.81 6.65
C GLU A 223 12.70 6.53 5.22
N PRO A 224 13.60 6.28 4.27
CA PRO A 224 13.24 5.99 2.89
C PRO A 224 12.52 4.63 2.77
N LEU A 225 11.67 4.50 1.76
CA LEU A 225 11.08 3.23 1.38
C LEU A 225 12.17 2.35 0.74
N GLU A 226 12.52 1.26 1.42
CA GLU A 226 13.43 0.23 0.88
C GLU A 226 12.77 -0.51 -0.29
N VAL A 227 13.40 -0.46 -1.46
CA VAL A 227 12.96 -1.11 -2.69
C VAL A 227 14.03 -2.10 -3.16
N VAL A 228 13.67 -3.37 -3.25
CA VAL A 228 14.53 -4.38 -3.89
C VAL A 228 14.16 -4.51 -5.35
N VAL A 229 15.13 -4.33 -6.24
CA VAL A 229 14.96 -4.47 -7.70
C VAL A 229 15.58 -5.77 -8.20
N THR A 230 14.84 -6.51 -9.03
CA THR A 230 15.28 -7.76 -9.67
C THR A 230 14.76 -7.88 -11.10
N ASN A 231 15.10 -8.94 -11.83
CA ASN A 231 14.54 -9.26 -13.15
C ASN A 231 14.79 -10.74 -13.52
N ASP A 232 14.43 -11.12 -14.75
CA ASP A 232 14.83 -12.40 -15.36
C ASP A 232 15.74 -12.29 -16.59
N ASP A 233 16.03 -11.10 -17.08
CA ASP A 233 17.01 -10.89 -18.16
C ASP A 233 18.48 -10.90 -17.67
N GLY A 234 18.67 -10.75 -16.36
CA GLY A 234 19.97 -10.70 -15.70
C GLY A 234 20.43 -9.28 -15.35
N ILE A 235 21.39 -9.19 -14.43
CA ILE A 235 21.85 -7.93 -13.81
C ILE A 235 22.47 -6.91 -14.80
N ALA A 236 22.99 -7.39 -15.94
CA ALA A 236 23.59 -6.54 -16.96
C ALA A 236 22.61 -6.12 -18.08
N ALA A 237 21.32 -6.48 -17.95
CA ALA A 237 20.32 -6.20 -18.98
C ALA A 237 19.94 -4.71 -19.00
N PRO A 238 19.65 -4.12 -20.18
CA PRO A 238 19.28 -2.72 -20.28
C PRO A 238 17.95 -2.38 -19.56
N GLY A 239 17.01 -3.33 -19.48
CA GLY A 239 15.71 -3.11 -18.87
C GLY A 239 15.74 -2.96 -17.34
N ILE A 240 16.61 -3.70 -16.64
CA ILE A 240 16.82 -3.51 -15.19
C ILE A 240 17.64 -2.25 -14.93
N ASP A 241 18.61 -1.94 -15.78
CA ASP A 241 19.39 -0.70 -15.67
C ASP A 241 18.51 0.54 -15.79
N ALA A 242 17.59 0.56 -16.75
CA ALA A 242 16.63 1.65 -16.93
C ALA A 242 15.75 1.87 -15.69
N VAL A 243 15.12 0.82 -15.16
CA VAL A 243 14.23 0.96 -13.98
C VAL A 243 14.99 1.35 -12.73
N VAL A 244 16.20 0.84 -12.52
CA VAL A 244 17.04 1.21 -11.38
C VAL A 244 17.40 2.70 -11.46
N ASN A 245 17.89 3.16 -12.62
CA ASN A 245 18.27 4.56 -12.79
C ASN A 245 17.08 5.51 -12.59
N GLU A 246 15.88 5.14 -13.06
CA GLU A 246 14.67 5.93 -12.85
C GLU A 246 14.25 5.98 -11.38
N LEU A 247 14.21 4.84 -10.68
CA LEU A 247 13.84 4.78 -9.27
C LEU A 247 14.80 5.57 -8.38
N LEU A 248 16.09 5.62 -8.71
CA LEU A 248 17.08 6.45 -7.99
C LEU A 248 16.81 7.96 -8.10
N THR A 249 15.96 8.40 -9.03
CA THR A 249 15.56 9.81 -9.13
C THR A 249 14.39 10.16 -8.21
N VAL A 250 13.67 9.16 -7.68
CA VAL A 250 12.50 9.35 -6.82
C VAL A 250 12.96 9.63 -5.38
N PRO A 251 12.63 10.79 -4.79
CA PRO A 251 12.99 11.10 -3.41
C PRO A 251 12.34 10.13 -2.41
N GLY A 252 13.06 9.80 -1.34
CA GLY A 252 12.54 8.93 -0.29
C GLY A 252 12.49 7.45 -0.66
N LEU A 253 13.19 7.02 -1.72
CA LEU A 253 13.46 5.61 -1.99
C LEU A 253 14.90 5.26 -1.63
N ASP A 254 15.09 4.06 -1.09
CA ASP A 254 16.40 3.41 -0.97
C ASP A 254 16.39 2.14 -1.82
N VAL A 255 17.27 2.05 -2.83
CA VAL A 255 17.19 1.05 -3.90
C VAL A 255 18.33 0.07 -3.80
N GLU A 256 18.01 -1.21 -3.58
CA GLU A 256 18.96 -2.32 -3.53
C GLU A 256 18.72 -3.27 -4.71
N VAL A 257 19.76 -3.62 -5.46
CA VAL A 257 19.63 -4.41 -6.69
C VAL A 257 20.12 -5.84 -6.46
N VAL A 258 19.22 -6.82 -6.58
CA VAL A 258 19.52 -8.24 -6.41
C VAL A 258 18.92 -9.02 -7.56
N ALA A 259 19.74 -9.46 -8.52
CA ALA A 259 19.27 -10.03 -9.78
C ALA A 259 20.10 -11.24 -10.23
N PRO A 260 19.55 -12.10 -11.10
CA PRO A 260 20.32 -13.20 -11.69
C PRO A 260 21.60 -12.72 -12.39
N ALA A 261 22.68 -13.47 -12.25
CA ALA A 261 23.94 -13.16 -12.91
C ALA A 261 23.86 -13.23 -14.44
N THR A 262 22.91 -14.01 -14.97
CA THR A 262 22.66 -14.21 -16.40
C THR A 262 21.16 -14.25 -16.70
N ASN A 263 20.78 -14.20 -17.97
CA ASN A 263 19.39 -14.38 -18.39
C ASN A 263 18.82 -15.74 -17.91
N GLN A 264 17.58 -15.68 -17.41
CA GLN A 264 16.78 -16.78 -16.84
C GLN A 264 15.31 -16.69 -17.31
N SER A 265 15.06 -16.25 -18.55
CA SER A 265 13.68 -16.16 -19.07
C SER A 265 12.99 -17.53 -19.08
N GLY A 266 11.67 -17.55 -18.87
CA GLY A 266 10.86 -18.78 -18.93
C GLY A 266 10.96 -19.69 -17.71
N LYS A 267 11.53 -19.21 -16.60
CA LYS A 267 11.69 -19.99 -15.36
C LYS A 267 10.48 -19.98 -14.43
N GLY A 268 9.43 -19.23 -14.76
CA GLY A 268 8.32 -19.01 -13.86
C GLY A 268 8.82 -18.60 -12.48
N ASP A 269 8.33 -19.26 -11.44
CA ASP A 269 8.71 -19.06 -10.05
C ASP A 269 9.53 -20.22 -9.44
N THR A 270 10.28 -20.92 -10.30
CA THR A 270 11.16 -22.04 -9.88
C THR A 270 12.31 -21.56 -8.99
N GLN A 271 12.81 -22.46 -8.15
CA GLN A 271 13.95 -22.21 -7.25
C GLN A 271 15.07 -23.23 -7.50
N THR A 272 16.31 -22.81 -7.24
CA THR A 272 17.49 -23.68 -7.37
C THR A 272 17.55 -24.67 -6.20
N PRO A 273 17.55 -26.00 -6.44
CA PRO A 273 17.67 -26.98 -5.36
C PRO A 273 18.96 -26.79 -4.56
N GLY A 274 18.84 -26.67 -3.23
CA GLY A 274 19.98 -26.44 -2.33
C GLY A 274 20.33 -24.96 -2.11
N GLY A 275 19.58 -24.03 -2.71
CA GLY A 275 19.78 -22.59 -2.58
C GLY A 275 20.74 -22.01 -3.62
N ALA A 276 20.61 -20.70 -3.86
CA ALA A 276 21.49 -19.96 -4.75
C ALA A 276 22.59 -19.22 -3.96
N THR A 277 23.71 -18.97 -4.62
CA THR A 277 24.79 -18.11 -4.10
C THR A 277 24.77 -16.76 -4.79
N GLY A 278 25.27 -15.73 -4.12
CA GLY A 278 25.37 -14.38 -4.65
C GLY A 278 26.74 -13.78 -4.41
N GLN A 279 27.08 -12.75 -5.18
CA GLN A 279 28.30 -11.97 -5.07
C GLN A 279 28.03 -10.50 -5.42
N ALA A 280 28.86 -9.60 -4.91
CA ALA A 280 28.81 -8.20 -5.28
C ALA A 280 29.04 -8.02 -6.79
N ALA A 281 28.29 -7.10 -7.39
CA ALA A 281 28.25 -6.80 -8.80
C ALA A 281 27.80 -5.34 -9.00
N GLN A 282 27.58 -4.95 -10.25
CA GLN A 282 27.00 -3.67 -10.62
C GLN A 282 26.04 -3.82 -11.80
N THR A 283 25.06 -2.92 -11.90
CA THR A 283 24.26 -2.75 -13.12
C THR A 283 25.11 -2.21 -14.28
N ALA A 284 24.54 -2.07 -15.47
CA ALA A 284 25.27 -1.57 -16.63
C ALA A 284 25.72 -0.10 -16.47
N SER A 285 24.94 0.72 -15.74
CA SER A 285 25.27 2.09 -15.37
C SER A 285 26.23 2.21 -14.18
N GLY A 286 26.57 1.09 -13.52
CA GLY A 286 27.53 1.05 -12.41
C GLY A 286 26.90 1.15 -11.01
N VAL A 287 25.58 1.02 -10.88
CA VAL A 287 24.90 0.99 -9.57
C VAL A 287 25.29 -0.30 -8.83
N ALA A 288 25.63 -0.20 -7.55
CA ALA A 288 26.00 -1.34 -6.73
C ALA A 288 24.86 -2.36 -6.67
N ALA A 289 25.21 -3.65 -6.72
CA ALA A 289 24.23 -4.71 -6.85
C ALA A 289 24.78 -6.06 -6.37
N HIS A 290 23.90 -7.06 -6.28
CA HIS A 290 24.23 -8.45 -6.01
C HIS A 290 23.80 -9.35 -7.17
N ALA A 291 24.78 -10.00 -7.82
CA ALA A 291 24.54 -11.00 -8.85
C ALA A 291 24.33 -12.37 -8.22
N VAL A 292 23.18 -12.99 -8.49
CA VAL A 292 22.79 -14.29 -7.94
C VAL A 292 22.94 -15.38 -9.00
N ASN A 293 23.66 -16.46 -8.67
CA ASN A 293 23.75 -17.65 -9.51
C ASN A 293 22.52 -18.54 -9.26
N GLY A 294 21.38 -18.12 -9.81
CA GLY A 294 20.09 -18.76 -9.62
C GLY A 294 19.01 -18.13 -10.49
N THR A 295 17.77 -18.44 -10.17
CA THR A 295 16.56 -17.90 -10.81
C THR A 295 16.20 -16.50 -10.29
N PRO A 296 15.23 -15.82 -10.92
CA PRO A 296 14.67 -14.57 -10.39
C PRO A 296 14.06 -14.74 -8.99
N ALA A 297 13.36 -15.86 -8.74
CA ALA A 297 12.82 -16.20 -7.43
C ALA A 297 13.93 -16.42 -6.38
N ASP A 298 15.03 -17.08 -6.77
CA ASP A 298 16.19 -17.22 -5.89
C ASP A 298 16.83 -15.87 -5.55
N SER A 299 16.77 -14.88 -6.45
CA SER A 299 17.32 -13.54 -6.22
C SER A 299 16.54 -12.80 -5.13
N VAL A 300 15.20 -12.88 -5.17
CA VAL A 300 14.34 -12.38 -4.08
C VAL A 300 14.66 -13.10 -2.76
N ILE A 301 14.75 -14.43 -2.78
CA ILE A 301 15.04 -15.22 -1.57
C ILE A 301 16.43 -14.89 -1.00
N TYR A 302 17.43 -14.66 -1.87
CA TYR A 302 18.77 -14.27 -1.47
C TYR A 302 18.77 -12.90 -0.79
N ALA A 303 18.05 -11.92 -1.36
CA ALA A 303 17.88 -10.59 -0.79
C ALA A 303 17.31 -10.66 0.64
N LEU A 304 16.24 -11.43 0.83
CA LEU A 304 15.54 -11.53 2.11
C LEU A 304 16.30 -12.37 3.15
N ASN A 305 16.89 -13.51 2.75
CA ASN A 305 17.43 -14.46 3.73
C ASN A 305 18.94 -14.32 3.93
N GLN A 306 19.70 -13.96 2.90
CA GLN A 306 21.17 -13.91 2.96
C GLN A 306 21.67 -12.49 3.21
N LEU A 307 21.03 -11.49 2.59
CA LEU A 307 21.31 -10.07 2.86
C LEU A 307 20.47 -9.51 4.01
N GLN A 308 19.45 -10.26 4.46
CA GLN A 308 18.57 -9.90 5.58
C GLN A 308 17.83 -8.57 5.36
N LEU A 309 17.55 -8.24 4.09
CA LEU A 309 16.80 -7.03 3.73
C LEU A 309 15.32 -7.18 4.11
N THR A 310 14.70 -6.07 4.47
CA THR A 310 13.27 -6.00 4.81
C THR A 310 12.56 -5.00 3.90
N PRO A 311 12.55 -5.23 2.57
CA PRO A 311 12.05 -4.25 1.62
C PRO A 311 10.59 -3.91 1.88
N GLY A 312 10.23 -2.64 1.77
CA GLY A 312 8.82 -2.24 1.72
C GLY A 312 8.17 -2.60 0.38
N LEU A 313 8.97 -2.80 -0.68
CA LEU A 313 8.50 -3.17 -2.01
C LEU A 313 9.56 -3.96 -2.81
N VAL A 314 9.10 -4.91 -3.63
CA VAL A 314 9.92 -5.57 -4.66
C VAL A 314 9.48 -5.15 -6.06
N VAL A 315 10.40 -4.63 -6.87
CA VAL A 315 10.19 -4.32 -8.28
C VAL A 315 10.91 -5.35 -9.14
N SER A 316 10.18 -6.07 -9.99
CA SER A 316 10.74 -7.05 -10.91
C SER A 316 10.61 -6.56 -12.34
N GLY A 317 11.72 -6.29 -13.02
CA GLY A 317 11.73 -5.78 -14.39
C GLY A 317 12.83 -4.75 -14.67
N THR A 318 12.71 -3.95 -15.73
CA THR A 318 11.71 -4.14 -16.80
C THR A 318 12.12 -5.30 -17.72
N ASN A 319 11.19 -6.21 -18.01
CA ASN A 319 11.46 -7.35 -18.89
C ASN A 319 11.50 -6.95 -20.36
N TYR A 320 12.40 -7.56 -21.14
CA TYR A 320 12.36 -7.50 -22.60
C TYR A 320 11.29 -8.47 -23.16
N GLY A 321 10.08 -7.95 -23.33
CA GLY A 321 8.91 -8.68 -23.80
C GLY A 321 7.75 -8.60 -22.82
N ALA A 322 6.53 -8.52 -23.35
CA ALA A 322 5.33 -8.46 -22.51
C ALA A 322 5.06 -9.80 -21.82
N ASN A 323 4.52 -9.75 -20.60
CA ASN A 323 4.05 -10.88 -19.81
C ASN A 323 2.54 -10.75 -19.59
N MET A 324 1.75 -11.18 -20.58
CA MET A 324 0.30 -11.00 -20.63
C MET A 324 -0.44 -12.31 -20.90
N GLY A 325 -1.71 -12.37 -20.50
CA GLY A 325 -2.56 -13.50 -20.81
C GLY A 325 -2.01 -14.86 -20.34
N PRO A 326 -2.14 -15.93 -21.15
CA PRO A 326 -1.80 -17.30 -20.72
C PRO A 326 -0.31 -17.58 -20.45
N VAL A 327 0.61 -16.66 -20.81
CA VAL A 327 2.05 -16.90 -20.62
C VAL A 327 2.58 -16.35 -19.28
N ILE A 328 1.76 -15.59 -18.55
CA ILE A 328 2.12 -15.05 -17.23
C ILE A 328 2.71 -16.13 -16.28
N PRO A 329 2.18 -17.36 -16.19
CA PRO A 329 2.76 -18.40 -15.33
C PRO A 329 4.19 -18.84 -15.67
N LEU A 330 4.63 -18.61 -16.91
CA LEU A 330 5.96 -18.99 -17.38
C LEU A 330 6.99 -17.88 -17.17
N SER A 331 6.55 -16.66 -16.87
CA SER A 331 7.39 -15.47 -16.72
C SER A 331 8.28 -15.55 -15.48
N GLY A 332 9.59 -15.37 -15.67
CA GLY A 332 10.53 -15.21 -14.55
C GLY A 332 10.33 -13.87 -13.85
N THR A 333 10.05 -12.81 -14.60
CA THR A 333 9.74 -11.46 -14.08
C THR A 333 8.54 -11.51 -13.11
N VAL A 334 7.42 -12.07 -13.55
CA VAL A 334 6.23 -12.22 -12.70
C VAL A 334 6.48 -13.28 -11.62
N GLY A 335 7.27 -14.31 -11.89
CA GLY A 335 7.64 -15.33 -10.92
C GLY A 335 8.42 -14.79 -9.72
N ALA A 336 9.32 -13.82 -9.93
CA ALA A 336 10.02 -13.11 -8.85
C ALA A 336 9.04 -12.29 -8.00
N ALA A 337 8.19 -11.48 -8.64
CA ALA A 337 7.18 -10.68 -7.92
C ALA A 337 6.19 -11.58 -7.15
N ARG A 338 5.76 -12.70 -7.73
CA ARG A 338 4.95 -13.73 -7.05
C ARG A 338 5.69 -14.37 -5.88
N THR A 339 7.01 -14.51 -5.97
CA THR A 339 7.83 -15.04 -4.87
C THR A 339 7.89 -14.05 -3.72
N ALA A 340 8.12 -12.76 -3.99
CA ALA A 340 8.06 -11.70 -3.00
C ALA A 340 6.68 -11.63 -2.32
N ALA A 341 5.60 -11.59 -3.11
CA ALA A 341 4.23 -11.59 -2.59
C ALA A 341 3.93 -12.84 -1.75
N ARG A 342 4.40 -14.02 -2.17
CA ARG A 342 4.31 -15.24 -1.38
C ARG A 342 5.15 -15.23 -0.11
N LEU A 343 6.12 -14.33 0.03
CA LEU A 343 6.92 -14.17 1.23
C LEU A 343 6.42 -13.01 2.11
N GLY A 344 5.28 -12.40 1.74
CA GLY A 344 4.66 -11.30 2.48
C GLY A 344 5.13 -9.91 2.05
N PHE A 345 5.87 -9.79 0.96
CA PHE A 345 6.40 -8.53 0.46
C PHE A 345 5.58 -8.03 -0.75
N PRO A 346 5.06 -6.79 -0.73
CA PRO A 346 4.42 -6.18 -1.87
C PRO A 346 5.33 -6.24 -3.10
N ALA A 347 4.76 -6.47 -4.28
CA ALA A 347 5.56 -6.57 -5.48
C ALA A 347 4.83 -6.14 -6.75
N VAL A 348 5.62 -5.60 -7.68
CA VAL A 348 5.20 -5.26 -9.03
C VAL A 348 6.14 -5.90 -10.05
N ALA A 349 5.56 -6.48 -11.10
CA ALA A 349 6.27 -6.93 -12.28
C ALA A 349 6.05 -5.93 -13.41
N VAL A 350 7.12 -5.51 -14.09
CA VAL A 350 7.07 -4.54 -15.17
C VAL A 350 7.71 -5.13 -16.42
N SER A 351 7.01 -5.01 -17.55
CA SER A 351 7.39 -5.62 -18.81
C SER A 351 7.28 -4.62 -19.95
N THR A 352 8.28 -4.61 -20.82
CA THR A 352 8.34 -3.71 -21.99
C THR A 352 8.04 -4.52 -23.24
N GLY A 353 7.06 -4.09 -24.04
CA GLY A 353 6.82 -4.69 -25.34
C GLY A 353 8.01 -4.49 -26.28
N PHE A 354 8.16 -5.36 -27.28
CA PHE A 354 9.36 -5.39 -28.12
C PHE A 354 9.49 -4.14 -28.99
N GLY A 355 10.66 -3.50 -28.97
CA GLY A 355 11.08 -2.60 -30.04
C GLY A 355 11.59 -3.35 -31.28
N PRO A 356 12.01 -2.64 -32.35
CA PRO A 356 12.60 -3.27 -33.53
C PRO A 356 13.84 -4.11 -33.21
N THR A 357 14.62 -3.68 -32.21
CA THR A 357 15.77 -4.38 -31.63
C THR A 357 15.79 -4.17 -30.12
N LEU A 358 16.64 -4.91 -29.40
CA LEU A 358 16.84 -4.70 -27.96
C LEU A 358 17.34 -3.28 -27.66
N GLU A 359 18.26 -2.76 -28.48
CA GLU A 359 18.85 -1.43 -28.32
C GLU A 359 17.88 -0.29 -28.65
N THR A 360 16.81 -0.59 -29.39
CA THR A 360 15.78 0.37 -29.79
C THR A 360 14.45 0.14 -29.09
N THR A 361 14.44 -0.74 -28.08
CA THR A 361 13.29 -0.97 -27.20
C THR A 361 13.19 0.15 -26.17
N ASP A 362 11.97 0.62 -25.94
CA ASP A 362 11.71 1.77 -25.08
C ASP A 362 11.58 1.36 -23.61
N PHE A 363 12.71 1.00 -23.00
CA PHE A 363 12.77 0.69 -21.57
C PHE A 363 12.57 1.94 -20.69
N GLN A 364 12.76 3.14 -21.25
CA GLN A 364 12.60 4.37 -20.48
C GLN A 364 11.12 4.59 -20.13
N THR A 365 10.21 4.47 -21.10
CA THR A 365 8.77 4.62 -20.83
C THR A 365 8.26 3.59 -19.80
N SER A 366 8.83 2.38 -19.78
CA SER A 366 8.45 1.36 -18.80
C SER A 366 9.09 1.58 -17.42
N ALA A 367 10.30 2.13 -17.37
CA ALA A 367 10.91 2.60 -16.13
C ALA A 367 10.11 3.75 -15.50
N GLU A 368 9.69 4.73 -16.30
CA GLU A 368 8.82 5.85 -15.88
C GLU A 368 7.48 5.34 -15.34
N ALA A 369 6.86 4.38 -16.04
CA ALA A 369 5.62 3.75 -15.57
C ALA A 369 5.82 2.99 -14.25
N ALA A 370 6.99 2.36 -14.05
CA ALA A 370 7.34 1.70 -12.80
C ALA A 370 7.49 2.74 -11.67
N ALA A 371 8.26 3.81 -11.89
CA ALA A 371 8.48 4.85 -10.90
C ALA A 371 7.18 5.56 -10.52
N GLN A 372 6.32 5.87 -11.50
CA GLN A 372 4.98 6.40 -11.23
C GLN A 372 4.15 5.44 -10.36
N TRP A 373 4.17 4.15 -10.67
CA TRP A 373 3.44 3.16 -9.86
C TRP A 373 4.01 3.03 -8.45
N VAL A 374 5.35 3.07 -8.30
CA VAL A 374 6.02 3.07 -6.98
C VAL A 374 5.62 4.30 -6.18
N GLU A 375 5.54 5.46 -6.83
CA GLU A 375 5.12 6.69 -6.18
C GLU A 375 3.65 6.62 -5.74
N GLU A 376 2.77 6.17 -6.63
CA GLU A 376 1.37 5.91 -6.30
C GLU A 376 1.28 4.89 -5.13
N PHE A 377 2.13 3.86 -5.11
CA PHE A 377 2.16 2.86 -4.03
C PHE A 377 2.63 3.47 -2.70
N ARG A 378 3.68 4.28 -2.74
CA ARG A 378 4.22 5.03 -1.59
C ARG A 378 3.20 6.03 -1.06
N LEU A 379 2.36 6.60 -1.91
CA LEU A 379 1.24 7.46 -1.51
C LEU A 379 -0.05 6.71 -1.16
N GLY A 380 -0.04 5.37 -1.30
CA GLY A 380 -1.17 4.51 -0.96
C GLY A 380 -2.31 4.61 -1.97
N LEU A 381 -2.04 5.18 -3.15
CA LEU A 381 -2.98 5.35 -4.24
C LEU A 381 -3.08 4.11 -5.13
N VAL A 382 -2.13 3.18 -5.04
CA VAL A 382 -2.18 1.85 -5.67
C VAL A 382 -1.50 0.84 -4.75
N GLY A 383 -1.63 -0.45 -5.09
CA GLY A 383 -0.90 -1.51 -4.42
C GLY A 383 -1.78 -2.75 -4.25
N PRO A 384 -1.29 -3.94 -4.62
CA PRO A 384 -2.06 -5.14 -4.40
C PRO A 384 -2.23 -5.42 -2.90
N PRO A 385 -3.43 -5.78 -2.40
CA PRO A 385 -3.51 -6.47 -1.12
C PRO A 385 -2.65 -7.73 -1.21
N GLY A 386 -1.69 -7.94 -0.30
CA GLY A 386 -0.43 -8.67 -0.55
C GLY A 386 -0.45 -10.18 -0.91
N THR A 387 -1.48 -10.73 -1.55
CA THR A 387 -1.37 -11.94 -2.41
C THR A 387 -1.47 -11.64 -3.90
N GLU A 388 -1.76 -10.40 -4.23
CA GLU A 388 -1.89 -9.93 -5.60
C GLU A 388 -0.52 -9.42 -6.05
N VAL A 389 -0.30 -9.48 -7.36
CA VAL A 389 0.94 -9.02 -7.97
C VAL A 389 0.54 -8.05 -9.05
N ALA A 390 0.91 -6.79 -8.91
CA ALA A 390 0.72 -5.83 -9.97
C ALA A 390 1.58 -6.25 -11.16
N ASN A 391 0.98 -6.37 -12.34
CA ASN A 391 1.65 -6.73 -13.58
C ASN A 391 1.41 -5.64 -14.62
N ILE A 392 2.46 -4.88 -14.90
CA ILE A 392 2.45 -3.73 -15.79
C ILE A 392 3.10 -4.11 -17.11
N ASN A 393 2.38 -3.92 -18.21
CA ASN A 393 2.90 -4.12 -19.56
C ASN A 393 2.83 -2.80 -20.32
N VAL A 394 3.97 -2.36 -20.85
CA VAL A 394 4.15 -1.05 -21.48
C VAL A 394 4.53 -1.23 -22.95
N PRO A 395 3.82 -0.61 -23.91
CA PRO A 395 4.16 -0.77 -25.31
C PRO A 395 5.38 0.09 -25.69
N SER A 396 6.29 -0.47 -26.47
CA SER A 396 7.35 0.25 -27.18
C SER A 396 6.76 0.96 -28.40
N CYS A 397 6.36 2.22 -28.23
CA CYS A 397 5.78 3.01 -29.29
C CYS A 397 6.81 3.40 -30.37
N ALA A 398 6.38 3.44 -31.63
CA ALA A 398 7.25 3.88 -32.72
C ALA A 398 7.59 5.37 -32.57
N ALA A 399 8.75 5.79 -33.08
CA ALA A 399 9.19 7.19 -33.06
C ALA A 399 8.10 8.14 -33.61
N GLY A 400 7.77 9.18 -32.82
CA GLY A 400 6.72 10.14 -33.15
C GLY A 400 5.31 9.75 -32.67
N SER A 401 5.18 8.63 -31.94
CA SER A 401 3.96 8.24 -31.21
C SER A 401 4.28 8.02 -29.73
N SER A 402 3.27 8.13 -28.87
CA SER A 402 3.41 7.98 -27.42
C SER A 402 2.36 7.00 -26.89
N VAL A 403 2.62 6.43 -25.71
CA VAL A 403 1.61 5.66 -24.98
C VAL A 403 0.33 6.48 -24.83
N ARG A 404 -0.82 5.83 -24.97
CA ARG A 404 -2.13 6.49 -25.00
C ARG A 404 -2.73 6.69 -23.60
N GLY A 405 -2.06 6.18 -22.57
CA GLY A 405 -2.47 6.19 -21.18
C GLY A 405 -2.37 4.80 -20.56
N THR A 406 -2.85 4.70 -19.32
CA THR A 406 -2.82 3.47 -18.51
C THR A 406 -4.23 2.99 -18.25
N LEU A 407 -4.46 1.68 -18.35
CA LEU A 407 -5.74 1.03 -18.10
C LEU A 407 -5.57 -0.16 -17.18
N ASP A 408 -6.47 -0.30 -16.20
CA ASP A 408 -6.67 -1.55 -15.49
C ASP A 408 -7.51 -2.49 -16.36
N THR A 409 -7.01 -3.69 -16.61
CA THR A 409 -7.62 -4.64 -17.55
C THR A 409 -7.77 -6.03 -16.94
N ALA A 410 -8.65 -6.84 -17.53
CA ALA A 410 -8.66 -8.27 -17.27
C ALA A 410 -7.43 -8.95 -17.94
N VAL A 411 -7.01 -10.09 -17.41
CA VAL A 411 -6.01 -10.95 -18.06
C VAL A 411 -6.68 -11.73 -19.19
N ALA A 412 -6.09 -11.71 -20.39
CA ALA A 412 -6.58 -12.49 -21.52
C ALA A 412 -6.55 -14.01 -21.21
N THR A 413 -7.66 -14.70 -21.43
CA THR A 413 -7.77 -16.15 -21.13
C THR A 413 -7.19 -17.05 -22.23
N ALA A 414 -6.97 -16.51 -23.44
CA ALA A 414 -6.44 -17.26 -24.57
C ALA A 414 -5.78 -16.34 -25.61
N LEU A 415 -4.84 -16.88 -26.39
CA LEU A 415 -4.17 -16.16 -27.48
C LEU A 415 -5.00 -16.14 -28.77
N ASN A 416 -5.79 -17.18 -29.09
CA ASN A 416 -6.80 -17.26 -30.17
C ASN A 416 -6.55 -16.41 -31.45
N GLY A 417 -5.35 -16.45 -32.04
CA GLY A 417 -5.02 -15.73 -33.29
C GLY A 417 -4.82 -14.22 -33.12
N ARG A 418 -4.70 -13.74 -31.89
CA ARG A 418 -4.41 -12.35 -31.55
C ARG A 418 -2.94 -12.03 -31.77
N ASN A 419 -2.66 -10.76 -32.05
CA ASN A 419 -1.29 -10.28 -32.06
C ASN A 419 -0.81 -10.15 -30.61
N TYR A 420 0.13 -10.98 -30.19
CA TYR A 420 0.72 -10.90 -28.85
C TYR A 420 1.74 -9.75 -28.73
N ASN A 421 2.33 -9.35 -29.85
CA ASN A 421 3.39 -8.34 -29.93
C ASN A 421 2.89 -7.02 -30.55
N GLY A 422 1.58 -6.84 -30.73
CA GLY A 422 1.04 -5.62 -31.33
C GLY A 422 1.11 -4.46 -30.35
N GLN A 423 1.45 -3.29 -30.88
CA GLN A 423 1.80 -2.09 -30.11
C GLN A 423 1.43 -0.82 -30.92
N ASP A 424 0.19 -0.71 -31.39
CA ASP A 424 -0.24 0.44 -32.20
C ASP A 424 -0.64 1.62 -31.31
N CYS A 425 0.35 2.45 -30.99
CA CYS A 425 0.16 3.69 -30.24
C CYS A 425 -0.57 4.80 -30.99
N THR A 426 -0.87 4.60 -32.28
CA THR A 426 -1.70 5.52 -33.09
C THR A 426 -3.15 5.07 -33.22
N SER A 427 -3.49 3.91 -32.65
CA SER A 427 -4.84 3.37 -32.66
C SER A 427 -5.84 4.38 -32.12
N THR A 428 -7.04 4.39 -32.68
CA THR A 428 -8.18 5.18 -32.17
C THR A 428 -9.18 4.32 -31.38
N VAL A 429 -8.87 3.04 -31.17
CA VAL A 429 -9.74 2.11 -30.42
C VAL A 429 -9.70 2.47 -28.95
N THR A 430 -10.87 2.63 -28.33
CA THR A 430 -11.03 2.99 -26.91
C THR A 430 -11.73 1.92 -26.08
N THR A 431 -12.40 0.97 -26.74
CA THR A 431 -13.01 -0.17 -26.06
C THR A 431 -11.97 -1.28 -25.98
N ILE A 432 -11.47 -1.53 -24.78
CA ILE A 432 -10.39 -2.49 -24.52
C ILE A 432 -10.95 -3.68 -23.75
N ALA A 433 -10.71 -4.89 -24.27
CA ALA A 433 -11.24 -6.11 -23.67
C ALA A 433 -10.37 -6.66 -22.52
N ASP A 434 -9.05 -6.63 -22.68
CA ASP A 434 -8.07 -7.25 -21.78
C ASP A 434 -6.65 -6.69 -22.00
N ASP A 435 -5.68 -7.22 -21.28
CA ASP A 435 -4.28 -6.81 -21.28
C ASP A 435 -3.60 -6.81 -22.66
N ILE A 436 -3.77 -7.89 -23.43
CA ILE A 436 -3.21 -7.98 -24.79
C ILE A 436 -3.89 -6.93 -25.71
N ASP A 437 -5.15 -6.58 -25.49
CA ASP A 437 -5.89 -5.62 -26.31
C ASP A 437 -5.44 -4.18 -26.00
N ALA A 438 -5.20 -3.89 -24.71
CA ALA A 438 -4.59 -2.64 -24.27
C ALA A 438 -3.25 -2.41 -24.98
N MET A 439 -2.34 -3.38 -24.90
CA MET A 439 -1.03 -3.30 -25.55
C MET A 439 -1.14 -3.15 -27.07
N ASN A 440 -1.99 -3.94 -27.72
CA ASN A 440 -2.24 -3.85 -29.17
C ASN A 440 -2.69 -2.46 -29.61
N HIS A 441 -3.37 -1.74 -28.74
CA HIS A 441 -3.88 -0.40 -28.99
C HIS A 441 -3.12 0.68 -28.22
N GLY A 442 -1.88 0.41 -27.80
CA GLY A 442 -0.95 1.43 -27.31
C GLY A 442 -1.24 1.96 -25.90
N TYR A 443 -2.03 1.23 -25.11
CA TYR A 443 -2.23 1.51 -23.69
C TYR A 443 -1.25 0.70 -22.85
N ILE A 444 -0.80 1.29 -21.75
CA ILE A 444 -0.18 0.55 -20.65
C ILE A 444 -1.28 -0.28 -20.00
N SER A 445 -1.04 -1.59 -19.87
CA SER A 445 -1.94 -2.52 -19.21
C SER A 445 -1.48 -2.75 -17.77
N ARG A 446 -2.41 -2.62 -16.82
CA ARG A 446 -2.23 -3.06 -15.43
C ARG A 446 -3.20 -4.21 -15.14
N THR A 447 -2.65 -5.34 -14.69
CA THR A 447 -3.44 -6.50 -14.28
C THR A 447 -2.99 -7.00 -12.92
N ASP A 448 -3.87 -7.72 -12.22
CA ASP A 448 -3.47 -8.59 -11.12
C ASP A 448 -3.03 -9.95 -11.68
N ALA A 449 -1.75 -10.27 -11.49
CA ALA A 449 -1.15 -11.55 -11.87
C ALA A 449 -1.18 -12.59 -10.75
N LYS A 450 -2.19 -12.56 -9.87
CA LYS A 450 -2.45 -13.63 -8.89
C LYS A 450 -2.52 -15.01 -9.56
N ARG A 451 -2.26 -16.05 -8.76
CA ARG A 451 -2.24 -17.47 -9.19
C ARG A 451 -3.42 -17.81 -10.11
N SER A 452 -3.14 -17.90 -11.40
CA SER A 452 -3.89 -18.74 -12.35
C SER A 452 -3.43 -20.18 -12.22
#